data_AF-A0A844CQ82-F1
#
_entry.id   AF-A0A844CQ82-F1
#
_cell.length_a   1.000
_cell.length_b   1.000
_cell.length_c   1.000
_cell.angle_alpha   90.00
_cell.angle_beta   90.00
_cell.angle_gamma   90.00
#
_symmetry.space_group_name_H-M   'P 1'
#
loop_
_entity.id
_entity.type
_entity.pdbx_description
1 polymer ?
#
loop_
_entity_poly.entity_id
_entity_poly.type
_entity_poly.pdbx_seq_one_letter_code
_entity_poly.pdbx_strand_id
1 'polypeptide(L)'
;MKILKYITRHRSLFLFGGAILAVWASLESDPDHGWATVLGGVAILQGIWAVAASHWARKALLDYPEADMRKLFARASEEATGAGLALIAMAIILAALMLVFSPRAHAADLPAGAVKYLPVLKAEQQRLWPDHPRPALLAGLVEQESCITLRARGCWNPGAQLKTAREEGAGVGQITRAYRADGSVRFDALAGVRDQYGAELGALSWSTVYQRPDLQFRALVLMSRDSARQFRQAPAMLEFGDAGYNGGPAGVQRERRACALARGCDPGQWFGNVELHCLKSREPLYGSRSACDINREHVRNVFQMRSAKYFAAWAAL
;
A
#
# COMPACT_ATOMS: atom_id res chain seq x y z
N MET A 1 -33.48 4.13 -44.42
CA MET A 1 -32.87 5.42 -44.87
C MET A 1 -32.58 6.43 -43.75
N LYS A 2 -33.46 6.64 -42.75
CA LYS A 2 -33.23 7.62 -41.66
C LYS A 2 -32.07 7.25 -40.70
N ILE A 3 -31.90 5.98 -40.36
CA ILE A 3 -30.83 5.48 -39.49
C ILE A 3 -29.45 5.65 -40.15
N LEU A 4 -29.34 5.34 -41.45
CA LEU A 4 -28.10 5.49 -42.20
C LEU A 4 -27.61 6.95 -42.22
N LYS A 5 -28.53 7.91 -42.39
CA LYS A 5 -28.24 9.36 -42.30
C LYS A 5 -27.79 9.82 -40.90
N TYR A 6 -28.14 9.09 -39.84
CA TYR A 6 -27.75 9.41 -38.47
C TYR A 6 -26.36 8.85 -38.13
N ILE A 7 -26.03 7.67 -38.68
CA ILE A 7 -24.73 7.00 -38.50
C ILE A 7 -23.64 7.69 -39.34
N THR A 8 -23.97 8.24 -40.51
CA THR A 8 -23.00 8.96 -41.37
C THR A 8 -22.73 10.40 -40.96
N ARG A 9 -23.36 10.90 -39.88
CA ARG A 9 -23.00 12.23 -39.34
C ARG A 9 -21.59 12.18 -38.80
N HIS A 10 -20.79 13.19 -39.15
CA HIS A 10 -19.38 13.31 -38.72
C HIS A 10 -19.18 13.08 -37.21
N ARG A 11 -20.07 13.63 -36.37
CA ARG A 11 -20.07 13.41 -34.91
C ARG A 11 -20.20 11.93 -34.52
N SER A 12 -21.09 11.19 -35.18
CA SER A 12 -21.31 9.76 -34.90
C SER A 12 -20.09 8.95 -35.35
N LEU A 13 -19.56 9.23 -36.55
CA LEU A 13 -18.34 8.60 -37.07
C LEU A 13 -17.12 8.87 -36.18
N PHE A 14 -16.94 10.10 -35.71
CA PHE A 14 -15.83 10.49 -34.83
C PHE A 14 -15.92 9.79 -33.46
N LEU A 15 -17.11 9.79 -32.84
CA LEU A 15 -17.28 9.18 -31.51
C LEU A 15 -17.18 7.64 -31.56
N PHE A 16 -17.87 7.00 -32.50
CA PHE A 16 -17.85 5.53 -32.61
C PHE A 16 -16.52 5.02 -33.18
N GLY A 17 -16.02 5.65 -34.25
CA GLY A 17 -14.73 5.29 -34.85
C GLY A 17 -13.56 5.55 -33.90
N GLY A 18 -13.57 6.69 -33.21
CA GLY A 18 -12.56 7.03 -32.20
C GLY A 18 -12.58 6.08 -31.00
N ALA A 19 -13.76 5.68 -30.52
CA ALA A 19 -13.88 4.69 -29.44
C ALA A 19 -13.35 3.31 -29.85
N ILE A 20 -13.65 2.85 -31.08
CA ILE A 20 -13.13 1.57 -31.60
C ILE A 20 -11.61 1.62 -31.71
N LEU A 21 -11.05 2.72 -32.25
CA LEU A 21 -9.59 2.91 -32.34
C LEU A 21 -8.93 2.96 -30.96
N ALA A 22 -9.55 3.61 -29.98
CA ALA A 22 -9.04 3.67 -28.61
C ALA A 22 -9.05 2.30 -27.92
N VAL A 23 -10.12 1.50 -28.11
CA VAL A 23 -10.20 0.13 -27.59
C VAL A 23 -9.14 -0.76 -28.25
N TRP A 24 -8.97 -0.66 -29.57
CA TRP A 24 -7.95 -1.42 -30.30
C TRP A 24 -6.53 -1.04 -29.85
N ALA A 25 -6.23 0.26 -29.74
CA ALA A 25 -4.94 0.73 -29.26
C ALA A 25 -4.67 0.29 -27.80
N SER A 26 -5.71 0.33 -26.94
CA SER A 26 -5.59 -0.13 -25.56
C SER A 26 -5.26 -1.62 -25.49
N LEU A 27 -5.95 -2.47 -26.26
CA LEU A 27 -5.69 -3.92 -26.32
C LEU A 27 -4.27 -4.25 -26.81
N GLU A 28 -3.78 -3.53 -27.82
CA GLU A 28 -2.43 -3.74 -28.37
C GLU A 28 -1.33 -3.29 -27.39
N SER A 29 -1.59 -2.24 -26.62
CA SER A 29 -0.65 -1.71 -25.63
C SER A 29 -0.72 -2.38 -24.25
N ASP A 30 -1.64 -3.34 -24.07
CA ASP A 30 -1.92 -3.98 -22.78
C ASP A 30 -0.85 -5.03 -22.44
N PRO A 31 -0.04 -4.83 -21.40
CA PRO A 31 1.00 -5.79 -21.01
C PRO A 31 0.42 -7.09 -20.40
N ASP A 32 -0.87 -7.09 -20.03
CA ASP A 32 -1.55 -8.18 -19.33
C ASP A 32 -2.48 -8.98 -20.28
N HIS A 33 -2.12 -9.08 -21.56
CA HIS A 33 -2.87 -9.83 -22.58
C HIS A 33 -4.36 -9.42 -22.68
N GLY A 34 -4.65 -8.13 -22.50
CA GLY A 34 -5.99 -7.56 -22.64
C GLY A 34 -6.82 -7.49 -21.35
N TRP A 35 -6.32 -8.01 -20.22
CA TRP A 35 -7.06 -8.02 -18.97
C TRP A 35 -7.26 -6.61 -18.37
N ALA A 36 -6.23 -5.76 -18.42
CA ALA A 36 -6.34 -4.38 -17.95
C ALA A 36 -7.33 -3.56 -18.80
N THR A 37 -7.36 -3.82 -20.10
CA THR A 37 -8.30 -3.21 -21.05
C THR A 37 -9.74 -3.66 -20.80
N VAL A 38 -9.97 -4.93 -20.46
CA VAL A 38 -11.30 -5.43 -20.06
C VAL A 38 -11.77 -4.75 -18.78
N LEU A 39 -10.91 -4.65 -17.75
CA LEU A 39 -11.24 -3.95 -16.50
C LEU A 39 -11.53 -2.46 -16.74
N GLY A 40 -10.75 -1.80 -17.60
CA GLY A 40 -11.01 -0.43 -18.04
C GLY A 40 -12.35 -0.28 -18.75
N GLY A 41 -12.71 -1.25 -19.62
CA GLY A 41 -14.02 -1.30 -20.27
C GLY A 41 -15.19 -1.45 -19.30
N VAL A 42 -15.04 -2.30 -18.27
CA VAL A 42 -16.04 -2.44 -17.19
C VAL A 42 -16.21 -1.12 -16.43
N ALA A 43 -15.13 -0.40 -16.15
CA ALA A 43 -15.20 0.91 -15.49
C ALA A 43 -15.92 1.96 -16.34
N ILE A 44 -15.71 1.97 -17.66
CA ILE A 44 -16.44 2.84 -18.60
C ILE A 44 -17.93 2.50 -18.61
N LEU A 45 -18.29 1.21 -18.67
CA LEU A 45 -19.68 0.77 -18.62
C LEU A 45 -20.35 1.18 -17.30
N GLN A 46 -19.64 1.07 -16.17
CA GLN A 46 -20.11 1.57 -14.88
C GLN A 46 -20.35 3.08 -14.91
N GLY A 47 -19.46 3.86 -15.53
CA GLY A 47 -19.65 5.30 -15.72
C GLY A 47 -20.88 5.65 -16.57
N ILE A 48 -21.10 4.93 -17.68
CA ILE A 48 -22.30 5.09 -18.52
C ILE A 48 -23.56 4.79 -17.71
N TRP A 49 -23.55 3.71 -16.92
CA TRP A 49 -24.68 3.35 -16.07
C TRP A 49 -24.92 4.41 -14.99
N ALA A 50 -23.88 4.90 -14.31
CA ALA A 50 -24.01 5.94 -13.30
C ALA A 50 -24.68 7.21 -13.85
N VAL A 51 -24.29 7.64 -15.06
CA VAL A 51 -24.90 8.79 -15.74
C VAL A 51 -26.36 8.51 -16.13
N ALA A 52 -26.64 7.34 -16.70
CA ALA A 52 -28.00 6.96 -17.10
C ALA A 52 -28.95 6.86 -15.89
N ALA A 53 -28.51 6.20 -14.82
CA ALA A 53 -29.25 6.07 -13.58
C ALA A 53 -29.47 7.43 -12.90
N SER A 54 -28.44 8.29 -12.85
CA SER A 54 -28.58 9.66 -12.33
C SER A 54 -29.54 10.50 -13.16
N HIS A 55 -29.53 10.35 -14.49
CA HIS A 55 -30.47 11.04 -15.36
C HIS A 55 -31.93 10.61 -15.11
N TRP A 56 -32.18 9.31 -14.96
CA TRP A 56 -33.52 8.77 -14.67
C TRP A 56 -33.98 9.12 -13.27
N ALA A 57 -33.13 8.97 -12.26
CA ALA A 57 -33.44 9.32 -10.87
C ALA A 57 -33.80 10.81 -10.75
N ARG A 58 -33.04 11.70 -11.39
CA ARG A 58 -33.37 13.12 -11.45
C ARG A 58 -34.76 13.38 -12.04
N LYS A 59 -35.11 12.70 -13.14
CA LYS A 59 -36.45 12.85 -13.74
C LYS A 59 -37.52 12.40 -12.74
N ALA A 60 -37.37 11.22 -12.15
CA ALA A 60 -38.33 10.70 -11.17
C ALA A 60 -38.50 11.59 -9.94
N LEU A 61 -37.40 12.18 -9.43
CA LEU A 61 -37.42 13.09 -8.29
C LEU A 61 -38.13 14.42 -8.56
N LEU A 62 -38.36 14.78 -9.84
CA LEU A 62 -38.88 16.08 -10.27
C LEU A 62 -40.09 15.92 -11.22
N ASP A 63 -40.79 14.79 -11.13
CA ASP A 63 -41.96 14.44 -11.94
C ASP A 63 -43.26 14.49 -11.11
N TYR A 64 -43.41 15.54 -10.29
CA TYR A 64 -44.67 15.84 -9.60
C TYR A 64 -45.02 17.32 -9.75
N PRO A 65 -46.32 17.69 -9.70
CA PRO A 65 -46.83 18.98 -10.18
C PRO A 65 -46.14 20.21 -9.59
N GLU A 66 -45.78 20.15 -8.30
CA GLU A 66 -45.17 21.22 -7.52
C GLU A 66 -43.67 21.40 -7.83
N ALA A 67 -43.00 20.38 -8.36
CA ALA A 67 -41.58 20.40 -8.72
C ALA A 67 -41.34 20.12 -10.21
N ASP A 68 -42.37 20.30 -11.05
CA ASP A 68 -42.30 20.05 -12.49
C ASP A 68 -41.18 20.88 -13.11
N MET A 69 -40.17 20.18 -13.57
CA MET A 69 -38.96 20.80 -14.05
C MET A 69 -39.14 21.60 -15.34
N ARG A 70 -40.14 21.28 -16.16
CA ARG A 70 -40.42 22.04 -17.39
C ARG A 70 -41.04 23.38 -17.03
N LYS A 71 -42.00 23.39 -16.10
CA LYS A 71 -42.62 24.62 -15.59
C LYS A 71 -41.60 25.52 -14.89
N LEU A 72 -40.77 24.93 -14.03
CA LEU A 72 -39.73 25.65 -13.30
C LEU A 72 -38.68 26.25 -14.24
N PHE A 73 -38.19 25.50 -15.23
CA PHE A 73 -37.22 26.04 -16.20
C PHE A 73 -37.83 27.07 -17.14
N ALA A 74 -39.08 26.89 -17.58
CA ALA A 74 -39.77 27.89 -18.40
C ALA A 74 -39.89 29.22 -17.64
N ARG A 75 -40.34 29.17 -16.38
CA ARG A 75 -40.44 30.35 -15.52
C ARG A 75 -39.08 30.98 -15.22
N ALA A 76 -38.09 30.15 -14.89
CA ALA A 76 -36.73 30.59 -14.60
C ALA A 76 -36.07 31.27 -15.82
N SER A 77 -36.40 30.82 -17.04
CA SER A 77 -35.83 31.37 -18.27
C SER A 77 -36.32 32.77 -18.64
N GLU A 78 -37.35 33.29 -17.97
CA GLU A 78 -37.82 34.67 -18.16
C GLU A 78 -36.78 35.71 -17.71
N GLU A 79 -35.86 35.34 -16.81
CA GLU A 79 -34.80 36.21 -16.29
C GLU A 79 -33.44 35.51 -16.32
N ALA A 80 -32.36 36.25 -16.63
CA ALA A 80 -31.01 35.68 -16.68
C ALA A 80 -30.57 35.07 -15.34
N THR A 81 -30.90 35.73 -14.22
CA THR A 81 -30.61 35.24 -12.87
C THR A 81 -31.39 33.95 -12.56
N GLY A 82 -32.68 33.90 -12.91
CA GLY A 82 -33.51 32.70 -12.75
C GLY A 82 -32.95 31.51 -13.52
N ALA A 83 -32.57 31.72 -14.78
CA ALA A 83 -31.97 30.69 -15.62
C ALA A 83 -30.65 30.15 -15.04
N GLY A 84 -29.80 31.04 -14.52
CA GLY A 84 -28.55 30.66 -13.85
C GLY A 84 -28.78 29.79 -12.61
N LEU A 85 -29.72 30.18 -11.75
CA LEU A 85 -30.05 29.43 -10.54
C LEU A 85 -30.62 28.04 -10.85
N ALA A 86 -31.47 27.94 -11.87
CA ALA A 86 -32.02 26.65 -12.31
C ALA A 86 -30.92 25.68 -12.80
N LEU A 87 -29.92 26.19 -13.52
CA LEU A 87 -28.77 25.39 -13.97
C LEU A 87 -27.86 24.98 -12.81
N ILE A 88 -27.66 25.84 -11.81
CA ILE A 88 -26.88 25.49 -10.61
C ILE A 88 -27.59 24.40 -9.80
N ALA A 89 -28.89 24.54 -9.55
CA ALA A 89 -29.68 23.54 -8.84
C ALA A 89 -29.63 22.18 -9.56
N MET A 90 -29.73 22.20 -10.89
CA MET A 90 -29.54 21.02 -11.74
C MET A 90 -28.17 20.37 -11.54
N ALA A 91 -27.10 21.16 -11.59
CA ALA A 91 -25.74 20.67 -11.43
C ALA A 91 -25.52 20.04 -10.05
N ILE A 92 -26.07 20.64 -8.98
CA ILE A 92 -25.99 20.12 -7.61
C ILE A 92 -26.71 18.77 -7.50
N ILE A 93 -27.94 18.66 -8.01
CA ILE A 93 -28.70 17.40 -7.97
C ILE A 93 -27.97 16.31 -8.75
N LEU A 94 -27.45 16.64 -9.94
CA LEU A 94 -26.70 15.67 -10.75
C LEU A 94 -25.40 15.24 -10.06
N ALA A 95 -24.66 16.17 -9.44
CA ALA A 95 -23.47 15.85 -8.68
C ALA A 95 -23.78 14.96 -7.47
N ALA A 96 -24.84 15.27 -6.71
CA ALA A 96 -25.27 14.46 -5.57
C ALA A 96 -25.67 13.04 -5.98
N LEU A 97 -26.39 12.88 -7.09
CA LEU A 97 -26.75 11.56 -7.62
C LEU A 97 -25.51 10.78 -8.10
N MET A 98 -24.56 11.45 -8.77
CA MET A 98 -23.31 10.82 -9.20
C MET A 98 -22.40 10.42 -8.02
N LEU A 99 -22.45 11.14 -6.90
CA LEU A 99 -21.70 10.79 -5.67
C LEU A 99 -22.16 9.45 -5.06
N VAL A 100 -23.40 9.02 -5.30
CA VAL A 100 -23.89 7.69 -4.86
C VAL A 100 -23.13 6.56 -5.55
N PHE A 101 -22.72 6.78 -6.81
CA PHE A 101 -21.97 5.82 -7.62
C PHE A 101 -20.45 5.99 -7.52
N SER A 102 -19.98 6.97 -6.75
CA SER A 102 -18.56 7.13 -6.49
C SER A 102 -18.06 5.93 -5.69
N PRO A 103 -16.94 5.30 -6.10
CA PRO A 103 -16.35 4.22 -5.32
C PRO A 103 -16.15 4.70 -3.89
N ARG A 104 -16.79 4.03 -2.93
CA ARG A 104 -16.46 4.22 -1.52
C ARG A 104 -15.09 3.59 -1.32
N ALA A 105 -14.09 4.38 -0.97
CA ALA A 105 -12.86 3.87 -0.41
C ALA A 105 -13.21 3.25 0.94
N HIS A 106 -13.54 1.96 0.95
CA HIS A 106 -13.58 1.20 2.18
C HIS A 106 -12.13 1.13 2.67
N ALA A 107 -11.87 1.70 3.85
CA ALA A 107 -10.61 1.43 4.54
C ALA A 107 -10.47 -0.09 4.60
N ALA A 108 -9.40 -0.64 3.99
CA ALA A 108 -9.18 -2.08 4.06
C ALA A 108 -9.12 -2.47 5.54
N ASP A 109 -9.95 -3.43 5.95
CA ASP A 109 -10.08 -3.83 7.35
C ASP A 109 -8.69 -4.13 7.92
N LEU A 110 -8.29 -3.34 8.92
CA LEU A 110 -7.03 -3.55 9.62
C LEU A 110 -7.12 -4.85 10.43
N PRO A 111 -6.03 -5.64 10.53
CA PRO A 111 -5.98 -6.75 11.46
C PRO A 111 -6.33 -6.29 12.88
N ALA A 112 -7.05 -7.11 13.65
CA ALA A 112 -7.47 -6.75 15.01
C ALA A 112 -6.28 -6.37 15.91
N GLY A 113 -5.14 -7.06 15.76
CA GLY A 113 -3.91 -6.70 16.46
C GLY A 113 -3.36 -5.33 16.04
N ALA A 114 -3.52 -4.94 14.78
CA ALA A 114 -3.13 -3.60 14.31
C ALA A 114 -3.99 -2.53 14.97
N VAL A 115 -5.31 -2.69 15.01
CA VAL A 115 -6.20 -1.73 15.70
C VAL A 115 -5.77 -1.55 17.16
N LYS A 116 -5.36 -2.62 17.84
CA LYS A 116 -4.90 -2.58 19.22
C LYS A 116 -3.54 -1.90 19.40
N TYR A 117 -2.56 -2.19 18.55
CA TYR A 117 -1.16 -1.84 18.79
C TYR A 117 -0.60 -0.73 17.90
N LEU A 118 -1.32 -0.29 16.87
CA LEU A 118 -0.90 0.83 16.02
C LEU A 118 -0.63 2.12 16.83
N PRO A 119 -1.42 2.49 17.86
CA PRO A 119 -1.11 3.63 18.72
C PRO A 119 0.23 3.48 19.46
N VAL A 120 0.56 2.27 19.91
CA VAL A 120 1.83 1.97 20.60
C VAL A 120 3.00 2.12 19.64
N LEU A 121 2.89 1.56 18.44
CA LEU A 121 3.90 1.70 17.40
C LEU A 121 4.12 3.17 17.02
N LYS A 122 3.04 3.94 16.84
CA LYS A 122 3.13 5.37 16.52
C LYS A 122 3.81 6.17 17.64
N ALA A 123 3.45 5.91 18.90
CA ALA A 123 4.07 6.58 20.04
C ALA A 123 5.60 6.32 20.10
N GLU A 124 6.03 5.07 19.89
CA GLU A 124 7.46 4.74 19.85
C GLU A 124 8.16 5.34 18.61
N GLN A 125 7.49 5.37 17.44
CA GLN A 125 8.00 6.05 16.25
C GLN A 125 8.20 7.55 16.49
N GLN A 126 7.21 8.25 17.02
CA GLN A 126 7.30 9.69 17.29
C GLN A 126 8.40 10.01 18.29
N ARG A 127 8.60 9.15 19.30
CA ARG A 127 9.63 9.35 20.33
C ARG A 127 11.04 9.08 19.81
N LEU A 128 11.22 8.03 19.00
CA LEU A 128 12.55 7.52 18.64
C LEU A 128 13.00 7.84 17.21
N TRP A 129 12.06 8.13 16.33
CA TRP A 129 12.34 8.47 14.94
C TRP A 129 11.32 9.51 14.41
N PRO A 130 11.22 10.70 15.05
CA PRO A 130 10.20 11.70 14.72
C PRO A 130 10.24 12.18 13.27
N ASP A 131 11.42 12.19 12.65
CA ASP A 131 11.69 12.63 11.28
C ASP A 131 11.60 11.49 10.24
N HIS A 132 10.95 10.36 10.58
CA HIS A 132 10.75 9.27 9.64
C HIS A 132 9.99 9.77 8.38
N PRO A 133 10.52 9.64 7.15
CA PRO A 133 9.91 10.23 5.95
C PRO A 133 8.52 9.65 5.60
N ARG A 134 8.31 8.35 5.86
CA ARG A 134 7.05 7.64 5.63
C ARG A 134 6.67 6.71 6.81
N PRO A 135 6.27 7.27 7.97
CA PRO A 135 6.23 6.52 9.24
C PRO A 135 5.25 5.34 9.24
N ALA A 136 4.17 5.42 8.48
CA ALA A 136 3.20 4.34 8.33
C ALA A 136 3.79 3.06 7.68
N LEU A 137 4.97 3.13 7.04
CA LEU A 137 5.66 1.93 6.54
C LEU A 137 6.03 0.96 7.67
N LEU A 138 6.24 1.45 8.90
CA LEU A 138 6.52 0.59 10.06
C LEU A 138 5.35 -0.35 10.36
N ALA A 139 4.11 0.05 10.07
CA ALA A 139 2.95 -0.82 10.21
C ALA A 139 2.96 -1.92 9.13
N GLY A 140 3.39 -1.59 7.91
CA GLY A 140 3.62 -2.57 6.85
C GLY A 140 4.73 -3.56 7.20
N LEU A 141 5.80 -3.09 7.86
CA LEU A 141 6.89 -3.94 8.40
C LEU A 141 6.36 -4.91 9.45
N VAL A 142 5.60 -4.44 10.44
CA VAL A 142 4.97 -5.33 11.44
C VAL A 142 4.08 -6.38 10.78
N GLU A 143 3.30 -5.99 9.78
CA GLU A 143 2.47 -6.94 9.04
C GLU A 143 3.32 -7.98 8.29
N GLN A 144 4.41 -7.55 7.65
CA GLN A 144 5.32 -8.44 6.93
C GLN A 144 6.00 -9.45 7.86
N GLU A 145 6.40 -9.02 9.06
CA GLU A 145 7.10 -9.87 10.01
C GLU A 145 6.17 -10.85 10.74
N SER A 146 4.95 -10.43 11.08
CA SER A 146 4.07 -11.21 11.97
C SER A 146 2.88 -11.89 11.28
N CYS A 147 2.49 -11.47 10.07
CA CYS A 147 1.27 -11.94 9.42
C CYS A 147 1.54 -12.87 8.24
N ILE A 148 1.36 -14.19 8.47
CA ILE A 148 1.21 -15.18 7.39
C ILE A 148 -0.02 -14.83 6.53
N THR A 149 -1.14 -14.51 7.18
CA THR A 149 -2.34 -13.89 6.60
C THR A 149 -2.88 -12.85 7.58
N LEU A 150 -3.77 -11.96 7.12
CA LEU A 150 -4.39 -10.94 7.98
C LEU A 150 -5.26 -11.53 9.11
N ARG A 151 -5.66 -12.80 9.00
CA ARG A 151 -6.48 -13.52 9.98
C ARG A 151 -5.67 -14.53 10.80
N ALA A 152 -4.38 -14.69 10.52
CA ALA A 152 -3.54 -15.62 11.25
C ALA A 152 -3.39 -15.16 12.71
N ARG A 153 -3.36 -16.13 13.64
CA ARG A 153 -3.22 -15.85 15.09
C ARG A 153 -1.97 -15.05 15.46
N GLY A 154 -0.91 -15.17 14.66
CA GLY A 154 0.34 -14.42 14.83
C GLY A 154 0.29 -12.97 14.34
N CYS A 155 -0.69 -12.62 13.50
CA CYS A 155 -0.73 -11.32 12.85
C CYS A 155 -0.90 -10.18 13.85
N TRP A 156 0.08 -9.27 13.91
CA TRP A 156 0.14 -8.18 14.90
C TRP A 156 0.07 -8.67 16.35
N ASN A 157 0.57 -9.88 16.63
CA ASN A 157 0.53 -10.48 17.95
C ASN A 157 1.92 -10.48 18.61
N PRO A 158 2.13 -9.76 19.72
CA PRO A 158 3.38 -9.80 20.50
C PRO A 158 3.76 -11.18 21.03
N GLY A 159 2.78 -12.09 21.16
CA GLY A 159 3.00 -13.50 21.53
C GLY A 159 3.32 -14.40 20.34
N ALA A 160 3.44 -13.88 19.11
CA ALA A 160 3.83 -14.68 17.95
C ALA A 160 5.26 -15.21 18.14
N GLN A 161 5.47 -16.49 17.83
CA GLN A 161 6.75 -17.15 17.99
C GLN A 161 7.03 -18.04 16.79
N LEU A 162 8.15 -17.79 16.11
CA LEU A 162 8.77 -18.75 15.20
C LEU A 162 9.85 -19.47 16.00
N LYS A 163 9.66 -20.74 16.35
CA LYS A 163 10.68 -21.51 17.07
C LYS A 163 11.00 -22.80 16.32
N THR A 164 12.26 -22.93 15.94
CA THR A 164 12.82 -24.11 15.28
C THR A 164 14.14 -24.50 15.94
N ALA A 165 14.73 -25.62 15.53
CA ALA A 165 16.09 -25.97 15.95
C ALA A 165 17.15 -24.96 15.48
N ARG A 166 16.85 -24.16 14.44
CA ARG A 166 17.78 -23.19 13.86
C ARG A 166 17.67 -21.81 14.48
N GLU A 167 16.48 -21.43 14.95
CA GLU A 167 16.23 -20.07 15.41
C GLU A 167 14.98 -19.92 16.28
N GLU A 168 14.94 -18.80 16.98
CA GLU A 168 13.75 -18.28 17.63
C GLU A 168 13.52 -16.82 17.22
N GLY A 169 12.40 -16.55 16.53
CA GLY A 169 11.91 -15.23 16.18
C GLY A 169 10.74 -14.84 17.09
N ALA A 170 10.87 -13.69 17.77
CA ALA A 170 9.91 -13.26 18.78
C ALA A 170 9.07 -12.06 18.32
N GLY A 171 7.75 -12.22 18.44
CA GLY A 171 6.77 -11.16 18.46
C GLY A 171 6.54 -10.43 17.14
N VAL A 172 6.05 -9.19 17.24
CA VAL A 172 5.56 -8.40 16.10
C VAL A 172 6.65 -8.00 15.09
N GLY A 173 7.91 -7.98 15.52
CA GLY A 173 9.06 -7.67 14.67
C GLY A 173 9.98 -8.85 14.38
N GLN A 174 9.59 -10.06 14.80
CA GLN A 174 10.40 -11.29 14.68
C GLN A 174 11.87 -11.09 15.12
N ILE A 175 12.08 -10.47 16.29
CA ILE A 175 13.44 -10.28 16.85
C ILE A 175 14.06 -11.66 17.04
N THR A 176 15.20 -11.90 16.38
CA THR A 176 15.70 -13.26 16.17
C THR A 176 16.98 -13.58 16.94
N ARG A 177 17.04 -14.78 17.52
CA ARG A 177 18.32 -15.47 17.81
C ARG A 177 18.41 -16.75 16.99
N ALA A 178 19.59 -17.07 16.50
CA ALA A 178 19.84 -18.32 15.80
C ALA A 178 20.89 -19.18 16.51
N TYR A 179 20.78 -20.48 16.31
CA TYR A 179 21.61 -21.48 16.97
C TYR A 179 22.52 -22.19 15.96
N ARG A 180 23.65 -22.71 16.45
CA ARG A 180 24.46 -23.71 15.75
C ARG A 180 23.86 -25.10 15.96
N ALA A 181 24.37 -26.10 15.24
CA ALA A 181 23.93 -27.49 15.36
C ALA A 181 24.12 -28.08 16.77
N ASP A 182 25.09 -27.57 17.53
CA ASP A 182 25.35 -27.95 18.93
C ASP A 182 24.44 -27.24 19.95
N GLY A 183 23.50 -26.40 19.48
CA GLY A 183 22.61 -25.61 20.33
C GLY A 183 23.21 -24.29 20.86
N SER A 184 24.49 -24.01 20.61
CA SER A 184 25.10 -22.74 21.00
C SER A 184 24.53 -21.57 20.18
N VAL A 185 24.43 -20.39 20.80
CA VAL A 185 23.94 -19.19 20.11
C VAL A 185 24.96 -18.76 19.04
N ARG A 186 24.48 -18.66 17.79
CA ARG A 186 25.24 -18.15 16.64
C ARG A 186 25.15 -16.64 16.53
N PHE A 187 23.95 -16.09 16.71
CA PHE A 187 23.72 -14.64 16.83
C PHE A 187 22.44 -14.39 17.64
N ASP A 188 22.35 -13.21 18.25
CA ASP A 188 21.20 -12.79 19.05
C ASP A 188 20.93 -11.29 18.81
N ALA A 189 19.90 -10.99 18.02
CA ALA A 189 19.53 -9.62 17.69
C ALA A 189 18.96 -8.88 18.91
N LEU A 190 18.28 -9.59 19.82
CA LEU A 190 17.73 -9.00 21.04
C LEU A 190 18.86 -8.53 21.95
N ALA A 191 19.85 -9.39 22.19
CA ALA A 191 21.01 -9.03 22.99
C ALA A 191 21.74 -7.82 22.37
N GLY A 192 21.99 -7.86 21.05
CA GLY A 192 22.66 -6.75 20.36
C GLY A 192 21.94 -5.41 20.48
N VAL A 193 20.62 -5.37 20.20
CA VAL A 193 19.86 -4.11 20.29
C VAL A 193 19.71 -3.63 21.72
N ARG A 194 19.60 -4.55 22.70
CA ARG A 194 19.56 -4.20 24.12
C ARG A 194 20.87 -3.59 24.59
N ASP A 195 21.99 -4.18 24.22
CA ASP A 195 23.31 -3.70 24.62
C ASP A 195 23.57 -2.30 24.03
N GLN A 196 23.14 -2.06 22.79
CA GLN A 196 23.21 -0.75 22.15
C GLN A 196 22.27 0.29 22.80
N TYR A 197 21.09 -0.12 23.26
CA TYR A 197 20.03 0.76 23.75
C TYR A 197 19.61 0.43 25.19
N GLY A 198 20.57 0.19 26.09
CA GLY A 198 20.29 -0.29 27.45
C GLY A 198 19.29 0.55 28.25
N ALA A 199 19.32 1.88 28.11
CA ALA A 199 18.36 2.77 28.76
C ALA A 199 16.91 2.58 28.26
N GLU A 200 16.76 2.18 26.99
CA GLU A 200 15.48 2.02 26.32
C GLU A 200 14.93 0.60 26.41
N LEU A 201 15.83 -0.39 26.39
CA LEU A 201 15.52 -1.80 26.20
C LEU A 201 16.08 -2.70 27.32
N GLY A 202 16.60 -2.15 28.42
CA GLY A 202 17.24 -2.95 29.48
C GLY A 202 16.36 -4.06 30.06
N ALA A 203 15.04 -3.86 30.07
CA ALA A 203 14.07 -4.87 30.52
C ALA A 203 13.62 -5.85 29.42
N LEU A 204 14.06 -5.68 28.18
CA LEU A 204 13.81 -6.60 27.08
C LEU A 204 14.81 -7.75 27.16
N SER A 205 14.30 -8.99 27.23
CA SER A 205 15.11 -10.19 27.32
C SER A 205 14.31 -11.37 26.76
N TRP A 206 14.96 -12.51 26.49
CA TRP A 206 14.24 -13.70 26.04
C TRP A 206 13.20 -14.22 27.03
N SER A 207 13.30 -13.90 28.32
CA SER A 207 12.28 -14.25 29.33
C SER A 207 11.12 -13.24 29.40
N THR A 208 11.29 -12.04 28.86
CA THR A 208 10.29 -10.95 28.92
C THR A 208 9.75 -10.53 27.56
N VAL A 209 10.36 -10.98 26.46
CA VAL A 209 10.07 -10.48 25.10
C VAL A 209 8.60 -10.64 24.76
N TYR A 210 7.97 -11.78 25.05
CA TYR A 210 6.56 -12.05 24.73
C TYR A 210 5.56 -11.31 25.62
N GLN A 211 6.01 -10.76 26.75
CA GLN A 211 5.19 -10.02 27.73
C GLN A 211 5.36 -8.51 27.62
N ARG A 212 6.31 -8.03 26.82
CA ARG A 212 6.67 -6.60 26.67
C ARG A 212 6.39 -6.10 25.26
N PRO A 213 5.11 -5.99 24.85
CA PRO A 213 4.77 -5.49 23.52
C PRO A 213 5.32 -4.09 23.26
N ASP A 214 5.31 -3.23 24.28
CA ASP A 214 5.90 -1.89 24.25
C ASP A 214 7.38 -1.93 23.84
N LEU A 215 8.17 -2.82 24.43
CA LEU A 215 9.59 -2.95 24.13
C LEU A 215 9.85 -3.65 22.79
N GLN A 216 8.96 -4.54 22.33
CA GLN A 216 9.06 -5.11 20.98
C GLN A 216 8.90 -4.03 19.91
N PHE A 217 7.87 -3.17 20.02
CA PHE A 217 7.67 -2.07 19.08
C PHE A 217 8.81 -1.07 19.15
N ARG A 218 9.28 -0.75 20.35
CA ARG A 218 10.48 0.09 20.55
C ARG A 218 11.71 -0.47 19.84
N ALA A 219 12.00 -1.76 20.02
CA ALA A 219 13.12 -2.43 19.36
C ALA A 219 12.96 -2.42 17.83
N LEU A 220 11.76 -2.70 17.32
CA LEU A 220 11.47 -2.64 15.87
C LEU A 220 11.77 -1.26 15.29
N VAL A 221 11.31 -0.19 15.96
CA VAL A 221 11.57 1.20 15.52
C VAL A 221 13.07 1.49 15.51
N LEU A 222 13.79 1.12 16.57
CA LEU A 222 15.24 1.34 16.68
C LEU A 222 16.02 0.57 15.60
N MET A 223 15.71 -0.71 15.41
CA MET A 223 16.35 -1.57 14.42
C MET A 223 16.07 -1.08 12.99
N SER A 224 14.84 -0.68 12.69
CA SER A 224 14.46 -0.13 11.37
C SER A 224 15.17 1.19 11.11
N ARG A 225 15.17 2.10 12.08
CA ARG A 225 15.85 3.40 12.02
C ARG A 225 17.35 3.24 11.77
N ASP A 226 18.00 2.38 12.53
CA ASP A 226 19.44 2.18 12.42
C ASP A 226 19.85 1.52 11.11
N SER A 227 19.00 0.61 10.60
CA SER A 227 19.20 0.02 9.28
C SER A 227 19.08 1.09 8.18
N ALA A 228 18.07 1.95 8.23
CA ALA A 228 17.87 3.02 7.25
C ALA A 228 18.94 4.12 7.32
N ARG A 229 19.40 4.49 8.53
CA ARG A 229 20.42 5.55 8.74
C ARG A 229 21.74 5.28 8.04
N GLN A 230 22.09 4.01 7.81
CA GLN A 230 23.28 3.63 7.05
C GLN A 230 23.22 4.03 5.57
N PHE A 231 22.03 4.33 5.07
CA PHE A 231 21.75 4.70 3.68
C PHE A 231 21.18 6.11 3.55
N ARG A 232 21.28 6.95 4.58
CA ARG A 232 20.67 8.31 4.65
C ARG A 232 20.98 9.26 3.49
N GLN A 233 22.01 8.95 2.70
CA GLN A 233 22.41 9.74 1.52
C GLN A 233 21.76 9.26 0.23
N ALA A 234 21.10 8.10 0.24
CA ALA A 234 20.44 7.53 -0.92
C ALA A 234 18.96 7.92 -0.93
N PRO A 235 18.38 8.25 -2.11
CA PRO A 235 16.93 8.46 -2.24
C PRO A 235 16.10 7.29 -1.71
N ALA A 236 16.53 6.05 -1.96
CA ALA A 236 15.87 4.82 -1.50
C ALA A 236 16.31 4.36 -0.10
N MET A 237 16.63 5.29 0.83
CA MET A 237 17.18 4.95 2.15
C MET A 237 16.29 4.01 2.97
N LEU A 238 14.97 4.09 2.80
CA LEU A 238 14.02 3.28 3.56
C LEU A 238 13.97 1.85 3.02
N GLU A 239 14.00 1.68 1.70
CA GLU A 239 14.04 0.39 1.03
C GLU A 239 15.34 -0.35 1.36
N PHE A 240 16.48 0.34 1.31
CA PHE A 240 17.75 -0.23 1.77
C PHE A 240 17.73 -0.56 3.26
N GLY A 241 17.09 0.29 4.06
CA GLY A 241 16.90 0.06 5.49
C GLY A 241 16.07 -1.18 5.78
N ASP A 242 14.98 -1.40 5.06
CA ASP A 242 14.11 -2.57 5.19
C ASP A 242 14.81 -3.85 4.74
N ALA A 243 15.52 -3.82 3.61
CA ALA A 243 16.39 -4.91 3.18
C ALA A 243 17.49 -5.22 4.22
N GLY A 244 18.00 -4.17 4.89
CA GLY A 244 18.99 -4.26 5.95
C GLY A 244 18.41 -4.81 7.26
N TYR A 245 17.17 -4.46 7.60
CA TYR A 245 16.45 -5.01 8.75
C TYR A 245 16.28 -6.52 8.60
N ASN A 246 15.81 -6.96 7.43
CA ASN A 246 15.56 -8.37 7.15
C ASN A 246 16.86 -9.19 6.96
N GLY A 247 17.86 -8.61 6.30
CA GLY A 247 19.01 -9.37 5.79
C GLY A 247 20.39 -8.86 6.19
N GLY A 248 20.48 -7.81 6.99
CA GLY A 248 21.72 -7.17 7.39
C GLY A 248 22.21 -6.09 6.40
N PRO A 249 22.54 -4.88 6.87
CA PRO A 249 22.85 -3.72 6.03
C PRO A 249 24.21 -3.84 5.32
N ALA A 250 25.19 -4.55 5.91
CA ALA A 250 26.47 -4.82 5.26
C ALA A 250 26.32 -5.61 3.95
N GLY A 251 25.33 -6.51 3.89
CA GLY A 251 24.98 -7.22 2.65
C GLY A 251 24.46 -6.27 1.59
N VAL A 252 23.52 -5.41 1.96
CA VAL A 252 22.91 -4.41 1.07
C VAL A 252 23.98 -3.46 0.52
N GLN A 253 24.96 -3.03 1.31
CA GLN A 253 26.05 -2.19 0.80
C GLN A 253 26.89 -2.90 -0.27
N ARG A 254 27.10 -4.21 -0.18
CA ARG A 254 27.78 -4.98 -1.24
C ARG A 254 26.94 -5.05 -2.51
N GLU A 255 25.64 -5.22 -2.38
CA GLU A 255 24.70 -5.23 -3.51
C GLU A 255 24.64 -3.86 -4.20
N ARG A 256 24.68 -2.76 -3.44
CA ARG A 256 24.82 -1.40 -3.98
C ARG A 256 26.12 -1.22 -4.77
N ARG A 257 27.24 -1.75 -4.27
CA ARG A 257 28.51 -1.75 -5.01
C ARG A 257 28.44 -2.57 -6.29
N ALA A 258 27.79 -3.74 -6.24
CA ALA A 258 27.59 -4.57 -7.43
C ALA A 258 26.71 -3.85 -8.48
N CYS A 259 25.64 -3.18 -8.05
CA CYS A 259 24.85 -2.31 -8.91
C CYS A 259 25.68 -1.18 -9.52
N ALA A 260 26.51 -0.48 -8.73
CA ALA A 260 27.36 0.60 -9.25
C ALA A 260 28.35 0.16 -10.35
N LEU A 261 28.71 -1.13 -10.38
CA LEU A 261 29.56 -1.72 -11.41
C LEU A 261 28.76 -2.25 -12.62
N ALA A 262 27.43 -2.37 -12.50
CA ALA A 262 26.56 -2.85 -13.55
C ALA A 262 26.11 -1.72 -14.47
N ARG A 263 26.11 -1.97 -15.78
CA ARG A 263 25.68 -0.98 -16.77
C ARG A 263 24.20 -0.64 -16.57
N GLY A 264 23.91 0.65 -16.41
CA GLY A 264 22.55 1.18 -16.33
C GLY A 264 21.88 1.03 -14.96
N CYS A 265 22.62 0.66 -13.91
CA CYS A 265 22.07 0.57 -12.55
C CYS A 265 22.42 1.81 -11.72
N ASP A 266 21.44 2.37 -11.03
CA ASP A 266 21.59 3.46 -10.06
C ASP A 266 21.73 2.89 -8.63
N PRO A 267 22.91 2.97 -7.99
CA PRO A 267 23.14 2.45 -6.64
C PRO A 267 22.47 3.28 -5.53
N GLY A 268 21.84 4.40 -5.87
CA GLY A 268 20.99 5.19 -4.99
C GLY A 268 19.52 4.75 -4.99
N GLN A 269 19.11 3.90 -5.92
CA GLN A 269 17.73 3.43 -6.08
C GLN A 269 17.59 1.94 -5.78
N TRP A 270 16.44 1.56 -5.22
CA TRP A 270 16.14 0.15 -4.94
C TRP A 270 15.47 -0.54 -6.13
N PHE A 271 14.22 -0.13 -6.41
CA PHE A 271 13.38 -0.78 -7.42
C PHE A 271 13.95 -0.62 -8.83
N GLY A 272 13.97 -1.71 -9.59
CA GLY A 272 14.59 -1.77 -10.92
C GLY A 272 16.10 -1.56 -10.95
N ASN A 273 16.76 -1.49 -9.78
CA ASN A 273 18.18 -1.19 -9.64
C ASN A 273 18.84 -2.20 -8.70
N VAL A 274 19.18 -1.80 -7.46
CA VAL A 274 19.94 -2.65 -6.52
C VAL A 274 19.25 -3.98 -6.21
N GLU A 275 17.92 -4.04 -6.27
CA GLU A 275 17.19 -5.29 -6.06
C GLU A 275 17.56 -6.40 -7.05
N LEU A 276 18.00 -6.04 -8.26
CA LEU A 276 18.41 -6.98 -9.32
C LEU A 276 19.83 -7.55 -9.09
N HIS A 277 20.60 -6.97 -8.16
CA HIS A 277 22.00 -7.31 -7.88
C HIS A 277 22.18 -8.02 -6.53
N CYS A 278 21.25 -8.91 -6.21
CA CYS A 278 21.26 -9.66 -4.96
C CYS A 278 22.46 -10.62 -4.84
N LEU A 279 23.20 -10.49 -3.74
CA LEU A 279 24.41 -11.28 -3.43
C LEU A 279 24.19 -12.27 -2.27
N LYS A 280 22.95 -12.36 -1.78
CA LYS A 280 22.55 -13.37 -0.79
C LYS A 280 22.49 -14.75 -1.44
N SER A 281 22.51 -15.79 -0.60
CA SER A 281 22.35 -17.17 -1.08
C SER A 281 21.07 -17.32 -1.89
N ARG A 282 21.18 -18.01 -3.03
CA ARG A 282 20.06 -18.44 -3.87
C ARG A 282 19.62 -19.87 -3.57
N GLU A 283 20.27 -20.54 -2.61
CA GLU A 283 19.85 -21.85 -2.13
C GLU A 283 18.51 -21.75 -1.36
N PRO A 284 17.59 -22.71 -1.55
CA PRO A 284 16.35 -22.77 -0.79
C PRO A 284 16.61 -22.79 0.73
N LEU A 285 15.90 -21.93 1.45
CA LEU A 285 16.00 -21.79 2.90
C LEU A 285 14.67 -22.11 3.60
N TYR A 286 13.56 -21.54 3.11
CA TYR A 286 12.20 -21.84 3.60
C TYR A 286 11.30 -22.23 2.43
N GLY A 287 10.92 -23.51 2.39
CA GLY A 287 10.24 -24.08 1.23
C GLY A 287 11.12 -23.92 -0.01
N SER A 288 10.58 -23.33 -1.08
CA SER A 288 11.31 -23.03 -2.32
C SER A 288 12.03 -21.68 -2.30
N ARG A 289 11.91 -20.87 -1.24
CA ARG A 289 12.42 -19.49 -1.22
C ARG A 289 13.84 -19.44 -0.69
N SER A 290 14.70 -18.74 -1.41
CA SER A 290 16.08 -18.46 -0.98
C SER A 290 16.18 -17.23 -0.08
N ALA A 291 17.34 -17.02 0.54
CA ALA A 291 17.60 -15.80 1.31
C ALA A 291 17.53 -14.54 0.43
N CYS A 292 17.84 -14.68 -0.86
CA CYS A 292 17.68 -13.61 -1.82
C CYS A 292 16.19 -13.29 -2.08
N ASP A 293 15.39 -14.30 -2.40
CA ASP A 293 13.96 -14.13 -2.70
C ASP A 293 13.22 -13.50 -1.52
N ILE A 294 13.52 -13.99 -0.31
CA ILE A 294 12.91 -13.50 0.93
C ILE A 294 13.20 -12.01 1.10
N ASN A 295 14.45 -11.60 0.91
CA ASN A 295 14.83 -10.20 1.10
C ASN A 295 14.23 -9.25 0.06
N ARG A 296 14.14 -9.67 -1.21
CA ARG A 296 13.50 -8.86 -2.26
C ARG A 296 12.00 -8.76 -2.08
N GLU A 297 11.38 -9.88 -1.76
CA GLU A 297 9.96 -9.91 -1.47
C GLU A 297 9.61 -9.09 -0.23
N HIS A 298 10.48 -9.08 0.79
CA HIS A 298 10.30 -8.28 2.00
C HIS A 298 10.09 -6.80 1.68
N VAL A 299 11.03 -6.18 0.94
CA VAL A 299 10.94 -4.76 0.55
C VAL A 299 9.73 -4.49 -0.32
N ARG A 300 9.48 -5.34 -1.33
CA ARG A 300 8.29 -5.20 -2.19
C ARG A 300 7.01 -5.23 -1.35
N ASN A 301 6.88 -6.18 -0.43
CA ASN A 301 5.69 -6.36 0.37
C ASN A 301 5.45 -5.16 1.30
N VAL A 302 6.49 -4.71 2.02
CA VAL A 302 6.36 -3.55 2.93
C VAL A 302 5.96 -2.31 2.15
N PHE A 303 6.62 -2.00 1.04
CA PHE A 303 6.45 -0.71 0.36
C PHE A 303 5.25 -0.67 -0.60
N GLN A 304 4.95 -1.78 -1.28
CA GLN A 304 3.97 -1.80 -2.37
C GLN A 304 2.67 -2.54 -2.02
N MET A 305 2.72 -3.51 -1.10
CA MET A 305 1.57 -4.40 -0.86
C MET A 305 0.86 -4.14 0.48
N ARG A 306 1.63 -3.96 1.56
CA ARG A 306 1.09 -4.00 2.92
C ARG A 306 0.79 -2.62 3.50
N SER A 307 1.61 -1.61 3.19
CA SER A 307 1.55 -0.32 3.89
C SER A 307 0.32 0.54 3.55
N ALA A 308 -0.23 0.44 2.34
CA ALA A 308 -1.26 1.37 1.86
C ALA A 308 -2.49 1.46 2.79
N LYS A 309 -2.93 0.33 3.35
CA LYS A 309 -4.09 0.27 4.26
C LYS A 309 -3.87 1.01 5.59
N TYR A 310 -2.62 1.20 6.01
CA TYR A 310 -2.31 1.83 7.28
C TYR A 310 -2.23 3.36 7.17
N PHE A 311 -2.17 3.95 5.97
CA PHE A 311 -1.96 5.40 5.82
C PHE A 311 -3.08 6.24 6.46
N ALA A 312 -4.34 5.90 6.20
CA ALA A 312 -5.47 6.62 6.78
C ALA A 312 -5.52 6.46 8.31
N ALA A 313 -5.36 5.23 8.81
CA ALA A 313 -5.39 4.98 10.25
C ALA A 313 -4.19 5.61 10.98
N TRP A 314 -3.01 5.61 10.38
CA TRP A 314 -1.84 6.28 10.95
C TRP A 314 -2.04 7.78 11.07
N ALA A 315 -2.65 8.41 10.06
CA ALA A 315 -2.93 9.84 10.05
C ALA A 315 -4.01 10.26 11.07
N ALA A 316 -4.93 9.34 11.43
CA ALA A 316 -6.02 9.60 12.36
C ALA A 316 -5.63 9.51 13.85
N LEU A 317 -4.46 8.95 14.16
CA LEU A 317 -3.90 8.88 15.52
C LEU A 317 -3.17 10.16 15.91
#